data_AF-A0A2V6BW20-F1
#
_entry.id   AF-A0A2V6BW20-F1
#
_cell.length_a   1.000
_cell.length_b   1.000
_cell.length_c   1.000
_cell.angle_alpha   90.00
_cell.angle_beta   90.00
_cell.angle_gamma   90.00
#
_symmetry.space_group_name_H-M   'P 1'
#
loop_
_entity.id
_entity.type
_entity.pdbx_description
1 polymer ?
#
loop_
_entity_poly.entity_id
_entity_poly.type
_entity_poly.pdbx_seq_one_letter_code
_entity_poly.pdbx_strand_id
1 'polypeptide(L)'
;LNRDGVVKIANHGQGREMSPDSPERAVTKEEESKMRQFLSNSFPALANSPIVFTRICLYCDTHDGNFWIAPDPDRPGLIIAAGDCGHGFKFAPVLGEIIADAVEGKSNPLLEKFRWRPEVKAGEAKEAARFQVNL
;
A
#
# COMPACT_ATOMS: atom_id res chain seq x y z
N LEU A 1 7.55 -19.53 -8.48
CA LEU A 1 8.02 -20.29 -7.30
C LEU A 1 9.39 -19.76 -6.93
N ASN A 2 9.68 -19.57 -5.64
CA ASN A 2 11.07 -19.31 -5.21
C ASN A 2 11.89 -20.62 -5.30
N ARG A 3 13.17 -20.59 -4.88
CA ARG A 3 14.05 -21.78 -4.91
C ARG A 3 13.54 -22.95 -4.05
N ASP A 4 12.64 -22.68 -3.11
CA ASP A 4 12.07 -23.66 -2.17
C ASP A 4 10.70 -24.19 -2.64
N GLY A 5 10.25 -23.81 -3.85
CA GLY A 5 8.93 -24.22 -4.33
C GLY A 5 7.77 -23.49 -3.66
N VAL A 6 8.00 -22.31 -3.07
CA VAL A 6 6.96 -21.50 -2.42
C VAL A 6 6.41 -20.44 -3.37
N VAL A 7 5.09 -20.27 -3.35
CA VAL A 7 4.38 -19.14 -3.99
C VAL A 7 3.86 -18.22 -2.89
N LYS A 8 4.09 -16.91 -3.07
CA LYS A 8 3.46 -15.87 -2.27
C LYS A 8 2.30 -15.28 -3.05
N ILE A 9 1.14 -15.17 -2.42
CA ILE A 9 0.00 -14.40 -2.91
C ILE A 9 -0.37 -13.34 -1.87
N ALA A 10 -1.00 -12.27 -2.34
CA ALA A 10 -1.53 -11.18 -1.51
C ALA A 10 -2.70 -10.53 -2.25
N ASN A 11 -3.62 -9.91 -1.51
CA ASN A 11 -4.73 -9.16 -2.05
C ASN A 11 -4.37 -7.68 -1.98
N HIS A 12 -4.32 -7.01 -3.12
CA HIS A 12 -4.09 -5.56 -3.20
C HIS A 12 -5.38 -4.74 -3.06
N GLY A 13 -6.54 -5.39 -3.19
CA GLY A 13 -7.84 -4.76 -3.01
C GLY A 13 -8.07 -4.29 -1.57
N GLN A 14 -9.30 -3.84 -1.28
CA GLN A 14 -9.63 -3.29 0.03
C GLN A 14 -9.31 -4.27 1.16
N GLY A 15 -8.44 -3.84 2.07
CA GLY A 15 -8.16 -4.51 3.33
C GLY A 15 -9.09 -4.03 4.45
N ARG A 16 -8.92 -4.62 5.64
CA ARG A 16 -9.53 -4.09 6.86
C ARG A 16 -8.68 -2.97 7.44
N GLU A 17 -9.33 -1.94 7.98
CA GLU A 17 -8.63 -0.91 8.75
C GLU A 17 -8.04 -1.51 10.03
N MET A 18 -6.82 -1.12 10.37
CA MET A 18 -6.20 -1.52 11.63
C MET A 18 -5.13 -0.53 12.08
N SER A 19 -4.99 -0.42 13.40
CA SER A 19 -3.89 0.33 14.01
C SER A 19 -2.54 -0.33 13.70
N PRO A 20 -1.48 0.44 13.43
CA PRO A 20 -0.13 -0.08 13.37
C PRO A 20 0.34 -0.65 14.72
N ASP A 21 -0.29 -0.36 15.84
CA ASP A 21 0.09 -0.97 17.13
C ASP A 21 -0.81 -2.15 17.51
N SER A 22 -1.69 -2.59 16.61
CA SER A 22 -2.59 -3.70 16.89
C SER A 22 -1.80 -4.99 17.19
N PRO A 23 -2.11 -5.69 18.31
CA PRO A 23 -1.54 -7.00 18.59
C PRO A 23 -2.15 -8.11 17.73
N GLU A 24 -3.28 -7.86 17.06
CA GLU A 24 -4.06 -8.83 16.30
C GLU A 24 -3.70 -8.85 14.81
N ARG A 25 -2.41 -9.10 14.52
CA ARG A 25 -1.84 -9.15 13.17
C ARG A 25 -1.85 -10.55 12.56
N ALA A 26 -3.00 -11.23 12.66
CA ALA A 26 -3.21 -12.55 12.07
C ALA A 26 -4.12 -12.47 10.83
N VAL A 27 -3.84 -13.33 9.85
CA VAL A 27 -4.75 -13.59 8.73
C VAL A 27 -5.92 -14.40 9.26
N THR A 28 -7.13 -13.94 9.00
CA THR A 28 -8.38 -14.60 9.42
C THR A 28 -8.72 -15.78 8.50
N LYS A 29 -9.57 -16.69 8.97
CA LYS A 29 -10.07 -17.80 8.14
C LYS A 29 -10.85 -17.31 6.91
N GLU A 30 -11.53 -16.17 7.02
CA GLU A 30 -12.28 -15.59 5.91
C GLU A 30 -11.34 -15.05 4.82
N GLU A 31 -10.29 -14.32 5.22
CA GLU A 31 -9.25 -13.83 4.31
C GLU A 31 -8.52 -14.99 3.63
N GLU A 32 -8.19 -16.05 4.39
CA GLU A 32 -7.61 -17.28 3.80
C GLU A 32 -8.55 -17.93 2.78
N SER A 33 -9.84 -18.05 3.09
CA SER A 33 -10.83 -18.63 2.18
C SER A 33 -10.91 -17.87 0.86
N LYS A 34 -10.91 -16.52 0.91
CA LYS A 34 -10.86 -15.66 -0.28
C LYS A 34 -9.60 -15.89 -1.12
N MET A 35 -8.43 -16.05 -0.48
CA MET A 35 -7.18 -16.37 -1.16
C MET A 35 -7.22 -17.76 -1.81
N ARG A 36 -7.79 -18.77 -1.13
CA ARG A 36 -7.98 -20.10 -1.70
C ARG A 36 -8.94 -20.08 -2.89
N GLN A 37 -10.02 -19.31 -2.82
CA GLN A 37 -10.94 -19.13 -3.93
C GLN A 37 -10.22 -18.50 -5.15
N PHE A 38 -9.40 -17.47 -4.93
CA PHE A 38 -8.57 -16.89 -5.98
C PHE A 38 -7.63 -17.95 -6.60
N LEU A 39 -6.93 -18.75 -5.79
CA LEU A 39 -6.11 -19.85 -6.29
C LEU A 39 -6.92 -20.88 -7.07
N SER A 40 -8.08 -21.31 -6.58
CA SER A 40 -8.95 -22.24 -7.30
C SER A 40 -9.36 -21.74 -8.69
N ASN A 41 -9.58 -20.43 -8.82
CA ASN A 41 -10.00 -19.81 -10.09
C ASN A 41 -8.82 -19.53 -11.04
N SER A 42 -7.67 -19.12 -10.51
CA SER A 42 -6.54 -18.65 -11.32
C SER A 42 -5.42 -19.69 -11.47
N PHE A 43 -5.18 -20.49 -10.44
CA PHE A 43 -4.13 -21.51 -10.38
C PHE A 43 -4.63 -22.79 -9.70
N PRO A 44 -5.56 -23.55 -10.32
CA PRO A 44 -6.26 -24.66 -9.65
C PRO A 44 -5.33 -25.71 -9.01
N ALA A 45 -4.17 -25.96 -9.62
CA ALA A 45 -3.15 -26.88 -9.10
C ALA A 45 -2.61 -26.47 -7.71
N LEU A 46 -2.74 -25.20 -7.33
CA LEU A 46 -2.28 -24.66 -6.05
C LEU A 46 -3.41 -24.51 -5.01
N ALA A 47 -4.68 -24.74 -5.37
CA ALA A 47 -5.84 -24.46 -4.51
C ALA A 47 -5.75 -25.09 -3.10
N ASN A 48 -5.23 -26.32 -3.04
CA ASN A 48 -5.09 -27.11 -1.82
C ASN A 48 -3.64 -27.21 -1.33
N SER A 49 -2.73 -26.37 -1.86
CA SER A 49 -1.34 -26.37 -1.40
C SER A 49 -1.25 -26.01 0.09
N PRO A 50 -0.29 -26.61 0.83
CA PRO A 50 -0.11 -26.31 2.25
C PRO A 50 0.32 -24.86 2.44
N ILE A 51 -0.28 -24.19 3.44
CA ILE A 51 0.15 -22.86 3.86
C ILE A 51 1.34 -23.02 4.78
N VAL A 52 2.51 -22.56 4.33
CA VAL A 52 3.75 -22.62 5.11
C VAL A 52 3.98 -21.37 5.94
N PHE A 53 3.30 -20.25 5.62
CA PHE A 53 3.45 -18.98 6.32
C PHE A 53 2.29 -18.03 6.01
N THR A 54 1.86 -17.25 7.01
CA THR A 54 0.92 -16.13 6.85
C THR A 54 1.43 -14.90 7.61
N ARG A 55 1.07 -13.71 7.13
CA ARG A 55 1.28 -12.45 7.85
C ARG A 55 0.33 -11.38 7.37
N ILE A 56 0.11 -10.38 8.22
CA ILE A 56 -0.50 -9.11 7.83
C ILE A 56 0.60 -8.10 7.48
N CYS A 57 0.35 -7.30 6.44
CA CYS A 57 1.14 -6.15 6.05
C CYS A 57 0.22 -4.92 6.01
N LEU A 58 0.75 -3.74 6.33
CA LEU A 58 -0.02 -2.51 6.38
C LEU A 58 0.28 -1.63 5.18
N TYR A 59 -0.75 -0.94 4.70
CA TYR A 59 -0.63 0.20 3.80
C TYR A 59 -1.08 1.46 4.54
N CYS A 60 -0.45 2.59 4.23
CA CYS A 60 -0.93 3.92 4.58
C CYS A 60 -1.40 4.59 3.29
N ASP A 61 -2.71 4.67 3.12
CA ASP A 61 -3.33 5.19 1.90
C ASP A 61 -3.63 6.69 2.04
N THR A 62 -3.29 7.47 1.01
CA THR A 62 -3.88 8.79 0.77
C THR A 62 -5.15 8.65 -0.06
N HIS A 63 -5.98 9.68 -0.07
CA HIS A 63 -7.26 9.66 -0.80
C HIS A 63 -7.15 9.55 -2.32
N ASP A 64 -6.01 9.95 -2.91
CA ASP A 64 -5.73 9.91 -4.34
C ASP A 64 -4.74 8.81 -4.76
N GLY A 65 -4.21 8.03 -3.82
CA GLY A 65 -3.22 6.99 -4.09
C GLY A 65 -1.79 7.48 -4.40
N ASN A 66 -1.51 8.78 -4.27
CA ASN A 66 -0.17 9.35 -4.46
C ASN A 66 0.59 9.48 -3.13
N PHE A 67 1.93 9.49 -3.17
CA PHE A 67 2.73 9.75 -1.98
C PHE A 67 2.42 11.11 -1.36
N TRP A 68 2.79 11.25 -0.09
CA TRP A 68 2.77 12.52 0.63
C TRP A 68 4.20 12.86 1.06
N ILE A 69 4.82 13.77 0.31
CA ILE A 69 6.19 14.22 0.52
C ILE A 69 6.17 15.75 0.52
N ALA A 70 6.03 16.34 1.71
CA ALA A 70 5.76 17.78 1.84
C ALA A 70 6.13 18.31 3.24
N PRO A 71 6.42 19.60 3.39
CA PRO A 71 6.48 20.22 4.71
C PRO A 71 5.12 20.15 5.42
N ASP A 72 5.17 20.00 6.74
CA ASP A 72 4.00 20.18 7.61
C ASP A 72 3.65 21.70 7.66
N PRO A 73 2.41 22.10 7.37
CA PRO A 73 2.03 23.51 7.30
C PRO A 73 2.05 24.22 8.66
N ASP A 74 1.92 23.47 9.75
CA ASP A 74 1.81 24.00 11.10
C ASP A 74 3.12 23.84 11.91
N ARG A 75 4.06 23.02 11.42
CA ARG A 75 5.32 22.70 12.11
C ARG A 75 6.54 23.03 11.24
N PRO A 76 7.10 24.25 11.36
CA PRO A 76 8.28 24.65 10.62
C PRO A 76 9.44 23.65 10.81
N GLY A 77 10.04 23.23 9.70
CA GLY A 77 11.17 22.29 9.69
C GLY A 77 10.80 20.80 9.73
N LEU A 78 9.51 20.45 9.85
CA LEU A 78 9.06 19.06 9.72
C LEU A 78 8.70 18.74 8.26
N ILE A 79 9.28 17.67 7.71
CA ILE A 79 8.89 17.09 6.43
C ILE A 79 8.17 15.77 6.67
N ILE A 80 7.01 15.60 6.04
CA ILE A 80 6.26 14.35 5.99
C ILE A 80 6.70 13.55 4.77
N ALA A 81 6.92 12.24 4.95
CA ALA A 81 7.16 11.27 3.88
C ALA A 81 6.32 10.01 4.17
N ALA A 82 5.10 9.98 3.67
CA ALA A 82 4.08 8.97 3.99
C ALA A 82 3.21 8.64 2.76
N GLY A 83 2.11 7.90 2.97
CA GLY A 83 1.15 7.62 1.92
C GLY A 83 1.67 6.62 0.89
N ASP A 84 2.30 5.52 1.33
CA ASP A 84 2.90 4.54 0.41
C ASP A 84 1.88 3.89 -0.53
N CYS A 85 0.60 3.96 -0.15
CA CYS A 85 -0.55 3.48 -0.90
C CYS A 85 -0.39 2.03 -1.38
N GLY A 86 0.39 1.22 -0.65
CA GLY A 86 0.68 -0.16 -0.97
C GLY A 86 1.61 -0.42 -2.13
N HIS A 87 2.24 0.62 -2.65
CA HIS A 87 2.95 0.55 -3.91
C HIS A 87 4.32 1.23 -3.86
N GLY A 88 4.68 1.85 -2.72
CA GLY A 88 5.93 2.57 -2.49
C GLY A 88 7.21 1.74 -2.62
N PHE A 89 7.19 0.44 -2.30
CA PHE A 89 8.42 -0.37 -2.28
C PHE A 89 9.15 -0.42 -3.63
N LYS A 90 8.42 -0.41 -4.76
CA LYS A 90 9.06 -0.41 -6.09
C LYS A 90 9.81 0.88 -6.41
N PHE A 91 9.50 1.96 -5.68
CA PHE A 91 10.12 3.27 -5.82
C PHE A 91 11.21 3.53 -4.77
N ALA A 92 11.49 2.56 -3.88
CA ALA A 92 12.50 2.71 -2.83
C ALA A 92 13.86 3.24 -3.34
N PRO A 93 14.37 2.85 -4.53
CA PRO A 93 15.64 3.38 -5.03
C PRO A 93 15.64 4.90 -5.33
N VAL A 94 14.48 5.51 -5.59
CA VAL A 94 14.37 6.92 -6.01
C VAL A 94 13.73 7.82 -4.96
N LEU A 95 12.98 7.26 -4.00
CA LEU A 95 12.28 8.05 -2.99
C LEU A 95 13.23 8.85 -2.10
N GLY A 96 14.43 8.32 -1.81
CA GLY A 96 15.40 9.00 -0.94
C GLY A 96 15.83 10.37 -1.48
N GLU A 97 16.11 10.47 -2.78
CA GLU A 97 16.52 11.72 -3.43
C GLU A 97 15.37 12.74 -3.46
N ILE A 98 14.15 12.28 -3.77
CA ILE A 98 12.95 13.14 -3.76
C ILE A 98 12.68 13.69 -2.35
N ILE A 99 12.82 12.86 -1.32
CA ILE A 99 12.65 13.28 0.08
C ILE A 99 13.76 14.26 0.48
N ALA A 100 15.01 14.02 0.06
CA ALA A 100 16.11 14.95 0.31
C ALA A 100 15.87 16.32 -0.33
N ASP A 101 15.40 16.36 -1.58
CA ASP A 101 15.02 17.61 -2.24
C ASP A 101 13.96 18.38 -1.45
N ALA A 102 12.95 17.69 -0.91
CA ALA A 102 11.93 18.31 -0.06
C ALA A 102 12.51 18.88 1.24
N VAL A 103 13.45 18.17 1.87
CA VAL A 103 14.15 18.62 3.10
C VAL A 103 15.05 19.82 2.82
N GLU A 104 15.74 19.84 1.68
CA GLU A 104 16.68 20.91 1.31
C GLU A 104 16.00 22.10 0.61
N GLY A 105 14.69 22.03 0.34
CA GLY A 105 13.95 23.07 -0.37
C GLY A 105 14.34 23.20 -1.85
N LYS A 106 14.82 22.11 -2.46
CA LYS A 106 15.17 22.07 -3.88
C LYS A 106 13.92 21.94 -4.75
N SER A 107 13.96 22.55 -5.93
CA SER A 107 12.88 22.40 -6.90
C SER A 107 12.89 20.99 -7.49
N ASN A 108 11.80 20.25 -7.30
CA ASN A 108 11.59 18.94 -7.90
C ASN A 108 10.12 18.84 -8.37
N PRO A 109 9.85 18.65 -9.68
CA PRO A 109 8.49 18.63 -10.22
C PRO A 109 7.56 17.58 -9.60
N LEU A 110 8.11 16.51 -9.03
CA LEU A 110 7.32 15.48 -8.37
C LEU A 110 6.76 15.94 -7.02
N LEU A 111 7.40 16.92 -6.36
CA LEU A 111 6.94 17.42 -5.06
C LEU A 111 5.61 18.17 -5.17
N GLU A 112 5.32 18.80 -6.31
CA GLU A 112 4.00 19.39 -6.55
C GLU A 112 2.91 18.32 -6.57
N LYS A 113 3.20 17.14 -7.13
CA LYS A 113 2.27 16.01 -7.13
C LYS A 113 2.08 15.40 -5.72
N PHE A 114 3.11 15.45 -4.88
CA PHE A 114 3.12 14.83 -3.54
C PHE A 114 2.88 15.82 -2.40
N ARG A 115 2.50 17.05 -2.72
CA ARG A 115 2.30 18.14 -1.75
C ARG A 115 1.22 17.83 -0.71
N TRP A 116 1.20 18.67 0.33
CA TRP A 116 0.06 18.80 1.24
C TRP A 116 -1.19 19.21 0.45
N ARG A 117 -2.26 18.41 0.52
CA ARG A 117 -3.43 18.52 -0.37
C ARG A 117 -4.76 18.17 0.33
N PRO A 118 -5.21 18.96 1.31
CA PRO A 118 -6.41 18.69 2.10
C PRO A 118 -7.70 18.81 1.28
N GLU A 119 -7.64 19.40 0.09
CA GLU A 119 -8.75 19.51 -0.85
C GLU A 119 -9.15 18.17 -1.50
N VAL A 120 -8.25 17.17 -1.50
CA VAL A 120 -8.50 15.84 -2.09
C VAL A 120 -9.39 15.03 -1.15
N LYS A 121 -10.50 14.50 -1.67
CA LYS A 121 -11.49 13.75 -0.88
C LYS A 121 -11.36 12.24 -1.08
N ALA A 122 -11.71 11.48 -0.04
CA ALA A 122 -11.80 10.03 -0.10
C ALA A 122 -12.74 9.57 -1.25
N GLY A 123 -12.34 8.51 -1.96
CA GLY A 123 -13.13 7.94 -3.06
C GLY A 123 -12.77 8.47 -4.46
N GLU A 124 -11.84 9.42 -4.55
CA GLU A 124 -11.33 9.92 -5.85
C GLU A 124 -10.22 9.03 -6.45
N ALA A 125 -9.76 8.02 -5.72
CA ALA A 125 -8.75 7.07 -6.18
C ALA A 125 -9.23 6.24 -7.38
N LYS A 126 -8.44 6.24 -8.47
CA LYS A 126 -8.74 5.55 -9.74
C LYS A 126 -8.02 4.21 -9.90
N GLU A 127 -7.49 3.63 -8.83
CA GLU A 127 -6.70 2.40 -8.94
C GLU A 127 -7.62 1.20 -9.19
N ALA A 128 -7.53 0.61 -10.38
CA ALA A 128 -8.47 -0.40 -10.86
C ALA A 128 -8.56 -1.63 -9.96
N ALA A 129 -7.46 -2.03 -9.29
CA ALA A 129 -7.48 -3.18 -8.38
C ALA A 129 -8.18 -2.90 -7.04
N ARG A 130 -8.46 -1.62 -6.72
CA ARG A 130 -9.21 -1.18 -5.53
C ARG A 130 -10.55 -0.55 -5.87
N PHE A 131 -10.87 -0.40 -7.16
CA PHE A 131 -12.11 0.20 -7.60
C PHE A 131 -13.30 -0.73 -7.30
N GLN A 132 -14.28 -0.24 -6.56
CA GLN A 132 -15.57 -0.92 -6.42
C GLN A 132 -16.51 -0.40 -7.50
N VAL A 133 -16.98 -1.29 -8.38
CA VAL A 133 -18.22 -1.05 -9.09
C VAL A 133 -19.32 -1.43 -8.10
N ASN A 134 -20.07 -0.44 -7.59
CA ASN A 134 -21.35 -0.73 -6.94
C ASN A 134 -22.24 -1.40 -7.99
N LEU A 135 -22.42 -2.71 -7.89
CA LEU A 135 -23.44 -3.48 -8.59
C LEU A 135 -24.64 -3.68 -7.66
#